data_AF-A0A932UYT9-F1
#
_entry.id   AF-A0A932UYT9-F1
#
_cell.length_a   1.000
_cell.length_b   1.000
_cell.length_c   1.000
_cell.angle_alpha   90.00
_cell.angle_beta   90.00
_cell.angle_gamma   90.00
#
_symmetry.space_group_name_H-M   'P 1'
#
loop_
_entity.id
_entity.type
_entity.pdbx_description
1 polymer ?
#
loop_
_entity_poly.entity_id
_entity_poly.type
_entity_poly.pdbx_seq_one_letter_code
_entity_poly.pdbx_strand_id
1 'polypeptide(L)'
;MRTTIEITDEQRAALLALAARRGLRGYSAIIQEAIDFYLKAVEKGRARTKASLKLQGVLTDEQAKKMRQEIQTLWTRWRTG
;
A
#
# COMPACT_ATOMS: atom_id res chain seq x y z
N MET A 1 17.62 -17.32 4.27
CA MET A 1 18.00 -18.12 3.08
C MET A 1 19.00 -17.30 2.26
N ARG A 2 20.00 -17.93 1.62
CA ARG A 2 20.91 -17.24 0.69
C ARG A 2 20.36 -17.38 -0.72
N THR A 3 20.22 -16.26 -1.42
CA THR A 3 19.70 -16.20 -2.78
C THR A 3 20.59 -15.28 -3.58
N THR A 4 20.85 -15.65 -4.84
CA THR A 4 21.51 -14.80 -5.81
C THR A 4 20.43 -14.15 -6.66
N ILE A 5 20.53 -12.84 -6.85
CA ILE A 5 19.63 -12.04 -7.69
C ILE A 5 20.48 -11.18 -8.62
N GLU A 6 19.95 -10.90 -9.79
CA GLU A 6 20.57 -9.96 -10.72
C GLU A 6 20.16 -8.53 -10.37
N ILE A 7 21.13 -7.62 -10.34
CA ILE A 7 20.95 -6.17 -10.16
C ILE A 7 21.92 -5.45 -11.10
N THR A 8 21.61 -4.22 -11.47
CA THR A 8 22.54 -3.42 -12.28
C THR A 8 23.72 -2.92 -11.44
N ASP A 9 24.82 -2.54 -12.11
CA ASP A 9 25.98 -1.97 -11.44
C ASP A 9 25.65 -0.66 -10.70
N GLU A 10 24.74 0.15 -11.26
CA GLU A 10 24.25 1.38 -10.63
C GLU A 10 23.46 1.07 -9.36
N GLN A 11 22.59 0.06 -9.41
CA GLN A 11 21.84 -0.39 -8.23
C GLN A 11 22.81 -0.88 -7.15
N ARG A 12 23.80 -1.68 -7.53
CA ARG A 12 24.84 -2.16 -6.61
C ARG A 12 25.63 -1.01 -5.97
N ALA A 13 26.05 -0.02 -6.76
CA ALA A 13 26.76 1.16 -6.28
C ALA A 13 25.91 1.98 -5.29
N ALA A 14 24.64 2.23 -5.62
CA ALA A 14 23.71 2.94 -4.76
C ALA A 14 23.48 2.22 -3.43
N LEU A 15 23.33 0.89 -3.47
CA LEU A 15 23.15 0.05 -2.29
C LEU A 15 24.38 0.06 -1.37
N LEU A 16 25.58 -0.01 -1.95
CA LEU A 16 26.84 0.09 -1.19
C LEU A 16 26.99 1.46 -0.54
N ALA A 17 26.71 2.54 -1.28
CA ALA A 17 26.75 3.90 -0.74
C ALA A 17 25.76 4.07 0.43
N LEU A 18 24.55 3.52 0.30
CA LEU A 18 23.54 3.56 1.36
C LEU A 18 23.96 2.73 2.59
N ALA A 19 24.56 1.55 2.38
CA ALA A 19 25.09 0.73 3.46
C ALA A 19 26.19 1.46 4.24
N ALA A 20 27.14 2.08 3.53
CA ALA A 20 28.21 2.87 4.14
C ALA A 20 27.66 4.04 4.98
N ARG A 21 26.68 4.78 4.43
CA ARG A 21 26.00 5.87 5.16
C ARG A 21 25.28 5.40 6.42
N ARG A 22 24.84 4.14 6.46
CA ARG A 22 24.17 3.53 7.63
C ARG A 22 25.14 2.77 8.55
N GLY A 23 26.45 2.79 8.30
CA GLY A 23 27.44 2.04 9.08
C GLY A 23 27.31 0.52 8.97
N LEU A 24 26.72 0.02 7.88
CA LEU A 24 26.50 -1.40 7.65
C LEU A 24 27.66 -2.02 6.86
N ARG A 25 28.02 -3.26 7.20
CA ARG A 25 29.09 -4.03 6.53
C ARG A 25 28.80 -4.35 5.05
N GLY A 26 27.54 -4.23 4.62
CA GLY A 26 27.09 -4.49 3.26
C GLY A 26 25.60 -4.18 3.12
N TYR A 27 25.05 -4.38 1.91
CA TYR A 27 23.68 -3.97 1.59
C TYR A 27 22.61 -5.04 1.82
N SER A 28 22.95 -6.22 2.36
CA SER A 28 21.98 -7.31 2.55
C SER A 28 20.80 -6.92 3.46
N ALA A 29 21.05 -6.17 4.53
CA ALA A 29 19.98 -5.68 5.42
C ALA A 29 19.04 -4.70 4.69
N ILE A 30 19.60 -3.81 3.85
CA ILE A 30 18.82 -2.88 3.03
C ILE A 30 17.93 -3.63 2.04
N ILE A 31 18.45 -4.68 1.40
CA ILE A 31 17.65 -5.50 0.47
C ILE A 31 16.51 -6.19 1.20
N GLN A 32 16.74 -6.72 2.40
CA GLN A 32 15.68 -7.33 3.20
C GLN A 32 14.60 -6.31 3.56
N GLU A 33 14.99 -5.12 4.05
CA GLU A 33 14.06 -4.02 4.34
C GLU A 33 13.23 -3.64 3.10
N ALA A 34 13.87 -3.53 1.93
CA ALA A 34 13.21 -3.16 0.69
C ALA A 34 12.20 -4.23 0.23
N ILE A 35 12.56 -5.51 0.34
CA ILE A 35 11.65 -6.63 0.01
C ILE A 35 10.46 -6.62 0.96
N ASP A 36 10.69 -6.51 2.27
CA ASP A 36 9.62 -6.46 3.27
C ASP A 36 8.69 -5.27 3.04
N PHE A 37 9.26 -4.10 2.73
CA PHE A 37 8.49 -2.90 2.42
C PHE A 37 7.62 -3.11 1.18
N TYR A 38 8.19 -3.66 0.10
CA TYR A 38 7.47 -3.94 -1.13
C TYR A 38 6.34 -4.95 -0.91
N LEU A 39 6.60 -6.07 -0.25
CA LEU A 39 5.59 -7.09 0.01
C LEU A 39 4.46 -6.55 0.89
N LYS A 40 4.78 -5.78 1.94
CA LYS A 40 3.75 -5.12 2.77
C LYS A 40 2.91 -4.14 1.96
N ALA A 41 3.52 -3.39 1.04
CA ALA A 41 2.80 -2.46 0.17
C ALA A 41 1.87 -3.21 -0.81
N VAL A 42 2.34 -4.30 -1.41
CA VAL A 42 1.55 -5.16 -2.30
C VAL A 42 0.37 -5.79 -1.57
N GLU A 43 0.58 -6.33 -0.37
CA GLU A 43 -0.49 -6.95 0.42
C GLU A 43 -1.54 -5.92 0.87
N LYS A 44 -1.12 -4.71 1.28
CA LYS A 44 -2.06 -3.60 1.54
C LYS A 44 -2.86 -3.23 0.30
N GLY A 45 -2.21 -3.17 -0.86
CA GLY A 45 -2.88 -2.91 -2.14
C GLY A 45 -3.90 -3.98 -2.49
N ARG A 46 -3.54 -5.26 -2.38
CA ARG A 46 -4.43 -6.41 -2.61
C ARG A 46 -5.57 -6.46 -1.61
N ALA A 47 -5.32 -6.21 -0.33
CA ALA A 47 -6.37 -6.14 0.69
C ALA A 47 -7.36 -5.01 0.41
N ARG A 48 -6.86 -3.83 0.00
CA ARG A 48 -7.71 -2.70 -0.41
C ARG A 48 -8.55 -3.07 -1.63
N THR A 49 -7.93 -3.62 -2.67
CA THR A 49 -8.63 -4.05 -3.89
C THR A 49 -9.65 -5.15 -3.59
N LYS A 50 -9.31 -6.14 -2.76
CA LYS A 50 -10.23 -7.21 -2.34
C LYS A 50 -11.38 -6.68 -1.49
N ALA A 51 -11.14 -5.72 -0.61
CA ALA A 51 -12.19 -5.05 0.15
C ALA A 51 -13.12 -4.26 -0.78
N SER A 52 -12.56 -3.51 -1.74
CA SER A 52 -13.35 -2.80 -2.76
C SER A 52 -14.14 -3.75 -3.66
N LEU A 53 -13.57 -4.88 -4.08
CA LEU A 53 -14.28 -5.90 -4.87
C LEU A 53 -15.37 -6.59 -4.04
N LYS A 54 -15.16 -6.82 -2.74
CA LYS A 54 -16.22 -7.30 -1.84
C LYS A 54 -17.34 -6.29 -1.64
N LEU A 55 -17.07 -4.99 -1.77
CA LEU A 55 -18.10 -3.95 -1.71
C LEU A 55 -18.83 -3.78 -3.06
N GLN A 56 -18.19 -4.10 -4.18
CA GLN A 56 -18.84 -4.14 -5.49
C GLN A 56 -19.88 -5.27 -5.53
N GLY A 57 -21.16 -4.88 -5.60
CA GLY A 57 -22.30 -5.81 -5.68
C GLY A 57 -23.00 -6.13 -4.36
N VAL A 58 -22.55 -5.59 -3.22
CA VAL A 58 -23.25 -5.76 -1.92
C VAL A 58 -24.46 -4.84 -1.77
N LEU A 59 -24.46 -3.70 -2.46
CA LEU A 59 -25.59 -2.78 -2.50
C LEU A 59 -26.22 -2.83 -3.89
N THR A 60 -27.53 -3.04 -3.94
CA THR A 60 -28.29 -2.77 -5.14
C THR A 60 -28.29 -1.26 -5.43
N ASP A 61 -28.54 -0.87 -6.68
CA ASP A 61 -28.56 0.55 -7.07
C ASP A 61 -29.53 1.37 -6.21
N GLU A 62 -30.67 0.79 -5.83
CA GLU A 62 -31.65 1.40 -4.94
C GLU A 62 -31.13 1.56 -3.49
N GLN A 63 -30.44 0.55 -2.95
CA GLN A 63 -29.83 0.65 -1.62
C GLN A 63 -28.71 1.71 -1.60
N ALA A 64 -27.90 1.78 -2.67
CA ALA A 64 -26.87 2.80 -2.81
C ALA A 64 -27.46 4.21 -2.93
N LYS A 65 -28.57 4.37 -3.67
CA LYS A 65 -29.29 5.65 -3.81
C LYS A 65 -29.89 6.10 -2.48
N LYS A 66 -30.54 5.20 -1.75
CA LYS A 66 -31.11 5.49 -0.43
C LYS A 66 -30.03 5.89 0.58
N MET A 67 -28.92 5.17 0.63
CA MET A 67 -27.81 5.52 1.51
C MET A 67 -27.17 6.87 1.17
N ARG A 68 -27.05 7.22 -0.12
CA ARG A 68 -26.60 8.57 -0.53
C ARG A 68 -27.55 9.68 -0.08
N GLN A 69 -28.86 9.45 -0.15
CA GLN A 69 -29.87 10.42 0.32
C GLN A 69 -29.82 10.61 1.84
N GLU A 70 -29.62 9.54 2.60
CA GLU A 70 -29.47 9.58 4.07
C GLU A 70 -28.19 10.31 4.49
N ILE A 71 -27.07 10.06 3.80
CA ILE A 71 -25.83 10.82 4.01
C ILE A 71 -26.09 12.30 3.69
N GLN A 72 -26.68 12.63 2.54
CA GLN A 72 -26.92 14.01 2.17
C GLN A 72 -27.82 14.77 3.17
N THR A 73 -28.83 14.11 3.73
CA THR A 73 -29.70 14.71 4.78
C THR A 73 -28.93 14.95 6.08
N LEU A 74 -28.05 14.02 6.49
CA LEU A 74 -27.16 14.22 7.63
C LEU A 74 -26.24 15.43 7.46
N TRP A 75 -25.61 15.57 6.28
CA TRP A 75 -24.71 16.68 5.97
C TRP A 75 -25.44 18.02 5.90
N THR A 76 -26.65 18.04 5.34
CA THR A 76 -27.49 19.26 5.28
C THR A 76 -27.84 19.72 6.71
N ARG A 77 -28.22 18.77 7.58
CA ARG A 77 -28.57 19.05 8.98
C ARG A 77 -27.40 19.62 9.79
N TRP A 78 -26.17 19.15 9.52
CA TRP A 78 -24.96 19.68 10.17
C TRP A 78 -24.54 21.06 9.66
N ARG A 79 -24.96 21.46 8.46
CA ARG A 79 -24.59 22.76 7.86
C ARG A 79 -25.57 23.88 8.23
N THR A 80 -26.75 23.52 8.70
CA THR A 80 -27.81 24.46 9.13
C THR A 80 -27.97 24.53 10.66
N GLY A 81 -27.09 23.87 11.41
CA GLY A 81 -27.06 23.85 12.87
C GLY A 81 -25.90 24.64 13.46
#